data_AF-A0AAU8AJC8-F1
#
_entry.id   AF-A0AAU8AJC8-F1
#
_cell.length_a   1.000
_cell.length_b   1.000
_cell.length_c   1.000
_cell.angle_alpha   90.00
_cell.angle_beta   90.00
_cell.angle_gamma   90.00
#
_symmetry.space_group_name_H-M   'P 1'
#
loop_
_entity.id
_entity.type
_entity.pdbx_description
1 polymer ?
#
loop_
_entity_poly.entity_id
_entity_poly.type
_entity_poly.pdbx_seq_one_letter_code
_entity_poly.pdbx_strand_id
1 'polypeptide(L)'
;MEFISVIVAALAGWLFGAAWYMSLSKPWLAASGIECDANGKPKNSSPLPFALSAIAMLLVAGMMRHVFHEAGVVTAGAGLLSGLGIGLFFISPWIMINNAYGQRPFRLTLIDGGYATFGCAVIGLVLGLF
;
A
#
# COMPACT_ATOMS: atom_id res chain seq x y z
N MET A 1 19.58 12.66 6.83
CA MET A 1 18.12 12.76 7.02
C MET A 1 17.37 12.02 5.93
N GLU A 2 17.74 12.22 4.66
CA GLU A 2 17.08 11.60 3.50
C GLU A 2 16.91 10.07 3.54
N PHE A 3 17.93 9.31 3.93
CA PHE A 3 17.79 7.85 4.02
C PHE A 3 16.90 7.41 5.18
N ILE A 4 16.91 8.18 6.28
CA ILE A 4 16.10 7.90 7.46
C ILE A 4 14.62 8.17 7.15
N SER A 5 14.31 9.26 6.45
CA SER A 5 12.92 9.59 6.08
C SER A 5 12.29 8.50 5.21
N VAL A 6 13.04 7.95 4.25
CA VAL A 6 12.59 6.82 3.42
C VAL A 6 12.31 5.57 4.24
N ILE A 7 13.22 5.20 5.16
CA ILE A 7 13.04 4.00 6.00
C ILE A 7 11.83 4.16 6.93
N VAL A 8 11.68 5.33 7.57
CA VAL A 8 10.56 5.61 8.48
C VAL A 8 9.23 5.65 7.71
N ALA A 9 9.19 6.27 6.53
CA ALA A 9 8.00 6.31 5.69
C ALA A 9 7.61 4.91 5.18
N ALA A 10 8.59 4.11 4.74
CA ALA A 10 8.36 2.73 4.33
C ALA A 10 7.81 1.87 5.49
N LEU A 11 8.36 2.02 6.69
CA LEU A 11 7.87 1.32 7.87
C LEU A 11 6.43 1.73 8.21
N ALA A 12 6.12 3.03 8.15
CA ALA A 12 4.77 3.53 8.38
C ALA A 12 3.76 2.97 7.35
N GLY A 13 4.12 2.97 6.06
CA GLY A 13 3.30 2.38 5.00
C GLY A 13 3.10 0.87 5.18
N TRP A 14 4.15 0.16 5.58
CA TRP A 14 4.10 -1.29 5.81
C TRP A 14 3.19 -1.66 7.01
N LEU A 15 3.34 -0.95 8.13
CA LEU A 15 2.49 -1.11 9.31
C LEU A 15 1.02 -0.74 9.01
N PHE A 16 0.80 0.31 8.22
CA PHE A 16 -0.53 0.66 7.74
C PHE A 16 -1.14 -0.47 6.90
N GLY A 17 -0.37 -1.05 5.97
CA GLY A 17 -0.80 -2.20 5.18
C GLY A 17 -1.20 -3.39 6.04
N ALA A 18 -0.39 -3.71 7.05
CA ALA A 18 -0.74 -4.76 8.01
C ALA A 18 -2.08 -4.45 8.72
N ALA A 19 -2.26 -3.23 9.24
CA ALA A 19 -3.50 -2.82 9.89
C ALA A 19 -4.71 -2.86 8.92
N TRP A 20 -4.53 -2.44 7.68
CA TRP A 20 -5.55 -2.44 6.64
C TRP A 20 -6.05 -3.86 6.35
N TYR A 21 -5.14 -4.79 6.04
CA TYR A 21 -5.51 -6.16 5.72
C TYR A 21 -5.96 -6.98 6.93
N MET A 22 -5.50 -6.65 8.15
CA MET A 22 -6.06 -7.25 9.36
C MET A 22 -7.51 -6.81 9.61
N SER A 23 -7.79 -5.51 9.47
CA SER A 23 -9.13 -4.95 9.69
C SER A 23 -10.14 -5.39 8.63
N LEU A 24 -9.70 -5.52 7.37
CA LEU A 24 -10.52 -5.99 6.24
C LEU A 24 -10.30 -7.47 5.91
N SER A 25 -9.75 -8.24 6.84
CA SER A 25 -9.36 -9.65 6.61
C SER A 25 -10.48 -10.52 6.04
N LYS A 26 -11.68 -10.48 6.64
CA LYS A 26 -12.85 -11.25 6.18
C LYS A 26 -13.27 -10.91 4.75
N PRO A 27 -13.60 -9.64 4.40
CA PRO A 27 -13.99 -9.29 3.03
C PRO A 27 -12.84 -9.48 2.03
N TRP A 28 -11.59 -9.30 2.44
CA TRP A 28 -10.43 -9.56 1.60
C TRP A 28 -10.26 -11.04 1.29
N LEU A 29 -10.35 -11.94 2.28
CA LEU A 29 -10.27 -13.40 2.08
C LEU A 29 -11.38 -13.90 1.15
N ALA A 30 -12.60 -13.43 1.36
CA ALA A 30 -13.73 -13.76 0.48
C ALA A 30 -13.52 -13.29 -0.96
N ALA A 31 -12.89 -12.13 -1.16
CA ALA A 31 -12.65 -11.55 -2.49
C ALA A 31 -11.40 -12.11 -3.17
N SER A 32 -10.37 -12.51 -2.41
CA SER A 32 -9.10 -13.01 -2.93
C SER A 32 -9.18 -14.47 -3.39
N GLY A 33 -10.19 -15.22 -2.91
CA GLY A 33 -10.36 -16.63 -3.24
C GLY A 33 -9.27 -17.53 -2.65
N ILE A 34 -8.54 -17.06 -1.63
CA ILE A 34 -7.53 -17.85 -0.94
C ILE A 34 -8.20 -18.97 -0.16
N GLU A 35 -7.75 -20.20 -0.36
CA GLU A 35 -8.27 -21.34 0.40
C GLU A 35 -7.99 -21.18 1.90
N CYS A 36 -9.05 -21.35 2.69
CA CYS A 36 -8.99 -21.31 4.13
C CYS A 36 -9.12 -22.72 4.74
N ASP A 37 -8.57 -22.90 5.93
CA ASP A 37 -8.76 -24.08 6.77
C ASP A 37 -10.12 -24.06 7.49
N ALA A 38 -10.40 -25.09 8.30
CA ALA A 38 -11.64 -25.19 9.08
C ALA A 38 -11.85 -24.03 10.08
N ASN A 39 -10.79 -23.29 10.41
CA ASN A 39 -10.82 -22.14 11.31
C ASN A 39 -10.89 -20.79 10.57
N GLY A 40 -11.03 -20.81 9.24
CA GLY A 40 -11.10 -19.61 8.41
C GLY A 40 -9.74 -18.92 8.20
N LYS A 41 -8.62 -19.60 8.43
CA LYS A 41 -7.27 -19.07 8.19
C LYS A 41 -6.74 -19.54 6.83
N PRO A 42 -5.97 -18.72 6.11
CA PRO A 42 -5.28 -19.15 4.90
C PRO A 42 -4.49 -20.44 5.12
N LYS A 43 -4.72 -21.46 4.29
CA LYS A 43 -4.00 -22.75 4.40
C LYS A 43 -2.49 -22.61 4.20
N ASN A 44 -2.06 -21.62 3.40
CA ASN A 44 -0.66 -21.37 3.11
C ASN A 44 -0.18 -20.12 3.86
N SER A 45 0.56 -20.30 4.95
CA SER A 45 1.09 -19.24 5.81
C SER A 45 2.57 -18.94 5.53
N SER A 46 2.94 -18.81 4.25
CA SER A 46 4.31 -18.45 3.88
C SER A 46 4.68 -17.05 4.41
N PRO A 47 5.87 -16.86 5.01
CA PRO A 47 6.35 -15.53 5.41
C PRO A 47 6.82 -14.68 4.23
N LEU A 48 6.98 -15.28 3.04
CA LEU A 48 7.54 -14.63 1.86
C LEU A 48 6.79 -13.35 1.44
N PRO A 49 5.44 -13.30 1.39
CA PRO A 49 4.72 -12.07 1.04
C PRO A 49 5.01 -10.91 1.99
N PHE A 50 5.22 -11.18 3.29
CA PHE A 50 5.58 -10.15 4.25
C PHE A 50 6.97 -9.56 3.95
N ALA A 51 7.97 -10.41 3.69
CA ALA A 51 9.30 -9.95 3.31
C ALA A 51 9.29 -9.15 1.99
N LEU A 52 8.58 -9.65 0.98
CA LEU A 52 8.44 -8.95 -0.31
C LEU A 52 7.73 -7.60 -0.16
N SER A 53 6.68 -7.53 0.67
CA SER A 53 5.97 -6.27 0.92
C SER A 53 6.86 -5.24 1.63
N ALA A 54 7.71 -5.65 2.58
CA ALA A 54 8.64 -4.73 3.25
C ALA A 54 9.66 -4.12 2.26
N ILE A 55 10.20 -4.95 1.37
CA ILE A 55 11.10 -4.49 0.29
C ILE A 55 10.35 -3.55 -0.65
N ALA A 56 9.13 -3.91 -1.06
CA ALA A 56 8.32 -3.07 -1.93
C ALA A 56 8.02 -1.70 -1.31
N MET A 57 7.74 -1.63 0.00
CA MET A 57 7.49 -0.35 0.68
C MET A 57 8.74 0.56 0.70
N LEU A 58 9.94 0.00 0.80
CA LEU A 58 11.18 0.78 0.67
C LEU A 58 11.32 1.38 -0.73
N LEU A 59 11.01 0.60 -1.78
CA LEU A 59 11.07 1.07 -3.16
C LEU A 59 10.02 2.17 -3.42
N VAL A 60 8.79 1.97 -2.95
CA VAL A 60 7.70 2.96 -3.07
C VAL A 60 8.08 4.25 -2.35
N ALA A 61 8.49 4.18 -1.08
CA ALA A 61 8.88 5.36 -0.31
C ALA A 61 10.09 6.09 -0.91
N GLY A 62 11.09 5.34 -1.40
CA GLY A 62 12.27 5.91 -2.05
C GLY A 62 11.92 6.68 -3.32
N MET A 63 11.08 6.10 -4.19
CA MET A 63 10.66 6.76 -5.41
C MET A 63 9.73 7.94 -5.13
N MET A 64 8.80 7.81 -4.18
CA MET A 64 7.95 8.93 -3.74
C MET A 64 8.79 10.10 -3.23
N ARG A 65 9.82 9.85 -2.42
CA ARG A 65 10.75 10.88 -1.94
C ARG A 65 11.47 11.58 -3.09
N HIS A 66 11.94 10.82 -4.08
CA HIS A 66 12.54 11.40 -5.29
C HIS A 66 11.55 12.30 -6.05
N VAL A 67 10.34 11.80 -6.32
CA VAL A 67 9.29 12.57 -7.02
C VAL A 67 8.90 13.83 -6.24
N PHE A 68 8.78 13.74 -4.91
CA PHE A 68 8.40 14.86 -4.05
C PHE A 68 9.49 15.94 -4.05
N HIS A 69 10.77 15.53 -4.03
CA HIS A 69 11.89 16.46 -4.14
C HIS A 69 11.86 17.23 -5.48
N GLU A 70 11.73 16.52 -6.60
CA GLU A 70 11.66 17.14 -7.93
C GLU A 70 10.42 18.03 -8.12
N ALA A 71 9.30 17.65 -7.51
CA ALA A 71 8.03 18.39 -7.58
C ALA A 71 7.93 19.54 -6.54
N GLY A 72 8.93 19.75 -5.68
CA GLY A 72 8.89 20.78 -4.64
C GLY A 72 7.87 20.54 -3.53
N VAL A 73 7.51 19.28 -3.27
CA VAL A 73 6.59 18.88 -2.19
C VAL A 73 7.36 18.82 -0.86
N VAL A 74 7.26 19.90 -0.08
CA VAL A 74 8.09 20.11 1.13
C VAL A 74 7.31 20.19 2.45
N THR A 75 5.99 19.96 2.43
CA THR A 75 5.16 19.99 3.64
C THR A 75 4.40 18.69 3.83
N ALA A 76 4.11 18.34 5.09
CA ALA A 76 3.35 17.14 5.43
C ALA A 76 1.96 17.10 4.76
N GLY A 77 1.26 18.24 4.71
CA GLY A 77 -0.05 18.34 4.05
C GLY A 77 0.04 18.13 2.54
N ALA A 78 1.04 18.74 1.88
CA ALA A 78 1.28 18.52 0.46
C ALA A 78 1.70 17.06 0.19
N GLY A 79 2.57 16.48 1.03
CA GLY A 79 3.00 15.08 0.94
C GLY A 79 1.85 14.10 1.08
N LEU A 80 0.94 14.33 2.04
CA LEU A 80 -0.29 13.55 2.19
C LEU A 80 -1.14 13.59 0.92
N LEU A 81 -1.41 14.80 0.39
CA LEU A 81 -2.24 14.98 -0.79
C LEU A 81 -1.60 14.39 -2.05
N SER A 82 -0.30 14.61 -2.25
CA SER A 82 0.45 14.01 -3.36
C SER A 82 0.50 12.48 -3.24
N GLY A 83 0.64 11.94 -2.03
CA GLY A 83 0.58 10.50 -1.76
C GLY A 83 -0.79 9.91 -2.08
N LEU A 84 -1.88 10.58 -1.66
CA LEU A 84 -3.24 10.21 -2.07
C LEU A 84 -3.38 10.20 -3.59
N GLY A 85 -2.85 11.22 -4.28
CA GLY A 85 -2.88 11.32 -5.73
C GLY A 85 -2.15 10.15 -6.41
N ILE A 86 -0.95 9.80 -5.95
CA ILE A 86 -0.18 8.65 -6.48
C ILE A 86 -0.96 7.35 -6.29
N GLY A 87 -1.42 7.08 -5.07
CA GLY A 87 -2.10 5.81 -4.81
C GLY A 87 -3.46 5.71 -5.51
N LEU A 88 -4.24 6.80 -5.57
CA LEU A 88 -5.57 6.83 -6.17
C LEU A 88 -5.54 6.85 -7.70
N PHE A 89 -4.67 7.68 -8.29
CA PHE A 89 -4.70 7.92 -9.74
C PHE A 89 -3.62 7.17 -10.51
N PHE A 90 -2.53 6.72 -9.86
CA PHE A 90 -1.52 5.91 -10.54
C PHE A 90 -1.69 4.44 -10.18
N ILE A 91 -1.71 4.08 -8.90
CA ILE A 91 -1.65 2.65 -8.51
C ILE A 91 -3.01 1.95 -8.61
N SER A 92 -4.07 2.55 -8.07
CA SER A 92 -5.40 1.94 -8.02
C SER A 92 -5.98 1.57 -9.41
N PRO A 93 -5.78 2.37 -10.48
CA PRO A 93 -6.22 1.98 -11.82
C PRO A 93 -5.50 0.74 -12.34
N TRP A 94 -4.19 0.61 -12.12
CA TRP A 94 -3.45 -0.60 -12.48
C TRP A 94 -3.94 -1.83 -11.71
N ILE A 95 -4.23 -1.68 -10.42
CA ILE A 95 -4.85 -2.75 -9.61
C ILE A 95 -6.20 -3.15 -10.19
N MET A 96 -7.05 -2.17 -10.54
CA MET A 96 -8.34 -2.42 -11.17
C MET A 96 -8.21 -3.20 -12.47
N ILE A 97 -7.29 -2.79 -13.34
CA ILE A 97 -7.02 -3.45 -14.63
C ILE A 97 -6.58 -4.90 -14.40
N ASN A 98 -5.61 -5.12 -13.51
CA ASN A 98 -5.07 -6.45 -13.23
C ASN A 98 -6.13 -7.38 -12.62
N ASN A 99 -6.94 -6.86 -11.69
CA ASN A 99 -8.05 -7.62 -11.10
C ASN A 99 -9.15 -7.91 -12.13
N ALA A 100 -9.49 -6.96 -12.99
CA ALA A 100 -10.51 -7.14 -14.02
C ALA A 100 -10.09 -8.21 -15.04
N TYR A 101 -8.86 -8.15 -15.56
CA TYR A 101 -8.34 -9.20 -16.44
C TYR A 101 -8.25 -10.56 -15.75
N GLY A 102 -7.89 -10.57 -14.46
CA GLY A 102 -7.88 -11.77 -13.63
C GLY A 102 -9.28 -12.26 -13.20
N GLN A 103 -10.36 -11.64 -13.70
CA GLN A 103 -11.76 -11.96 -13.35
C GLN A 103 -12.01 -11.97 -11.83
N ARG A 104 -11.27 -11.14 -11.10
CA ARG A 104 -11.42 -10.97 -9.66
C ARG A 104 -12.64 -10.08 -9.37
N PRO A 105 -13.35 -10.31 -8.25
CA PRO A 105 -14.50 -9.49 -7.91
C PRO A 105 -14.07 -8.03 -7.70
N PHE A 106 -14.88 -7.07 -8.16
CA PHE A 106 -14.58 -5.64 -8.04
C PHE A 106 -14.34 -5.19 -6.59
N ARG A 107 -14.91 -5.90 -5.61
CA ARG A 107 -14.61 -5.70 -4.18
C ARG A 107 -13.11 -5.83 -3.87
N LEU A 108 -12.38 -6.73 -4.52
CA LEU A 108 -10.93 -6.87 -4.34
C LEU A 108 -10.20 -5.60 -4.79
N THR A 109 -10.61 -5.03 -5.93
CA THR A 109 -10.09 -3.75 -6.42
C THR A 109 -10.30 -2.61 -5.43
N LEU A 110 -11.48 -2.54 -4.79
CA LEU A 110 -11.74 -1.51 -3.78
C LEU A 110 -10.84 -1.67 -2.54
N ILE A 111 -10.61 -2.91 -2.10
CA ILE A 111 -9.78 -3.19 -0.93
C ILE A 111 -8.30 -2.89 -1.23
N ASP A 112 -7.78 -3.42 -2.34
CA ASP A 112 -6.36 -3.29 -2.69
C ASP A 112 -6.03 -1.88 -3.22
N GLY A 113 -6.95 -1.26 -3.97
CA GLY A 113 -6.84 0.14 -4.39
C GLY A 113 -6.94 1.11 -3.21
N GLY A 114 -7.84 0.83 -2.25
CA GLY A 114 -7.90 1.58 -1.00
C GLY A 114 -6.59 1.49 -0.21
N TYR A 115 -6.03 0.29 -0.08
CA TYR A 115 -4.70 0.10 0.52
C TYR A 115 -3.63 0.93 -0.19
N ALA A 116 -3.55 0.85 -1.51
CA ALA A 116 -2.56 1.60 -2.28
C ALA A 116 -2.73 3.12 -2.10
N THR A 117 -3.98 3.61 -2.11
CA THR A 117 -4.34 5.02 -1.93
C THR A 117 -3.92 5.55 -0.57
N PHE A 118 -4.41 4.94 0.50
CA PHE A 118 -4.15 5.41 1.86
C PHE A 118 -2.74 5.05 2.34
N GLY A 119 -2.17 3.94 1.87
CA GLY A 119 -0.77 3.60 2.13
C GLY A 119 0.19 4.62 1.55
N CYS A 120 -0.02 5.05 0.30
CA CYS A 120 0.76 6.15 -0.30
C CYS A 120 0.51 7.47 0.44
N ALA A 121 -0.71 7.75 0.88
CA ALA A 121 -1.01 8.93 1.69
C ALA A 121 -0.17 8.96 2.98
N VAL A 122 -0.12 7.84 3.71
CA VAL A 122 0.67 7.71 4.95
C VAL A 122 2.17 7.88 4.66
N ILE A 123 2.69 7.22 3.61
CA ILE A 123 4.10 7.37 3.21
C ILE A 123 4.39 8.84 2.88
N GLY A 124 3.53 9.48 2.08
CA GLY A 124 3.71 10.86 1.67
C GLY A 124 3.62 11.86 2.82
N LEU A 125 2.70 11.65 3.76
CA LEU A 125 2.61 12.43 4.99
C LEU A 125 3.92 12.36 5.77
N VAL A 126 4.43 11.14 6.00
CA VAL A 126 5.67 10.94 6.76
C VAL A 126 6.87 11.54 6.06
N LEU A 127 6.99 11.41 4.73
CA LEU A 127 8.06 12.04 3.97
C LEU A 127 8.03 13.57 4.09
N GLY A 128 6.85 14.19 4.07
CA GLY A 128 6.71 15.65 4.22
C GLY A 128 6.92 16.19 5.64
N LEU A 129 7.25 15.32 6.62
CA LEU A 129 7.68 15.73 7.97
C LEU A 129 9.20 15.93 8.09
N PHE A 130 9.96 15.56 7.05
CA PHE A 130 11.41 15.73 6.96
C PHE A 130 11.76 16.84 5.98
#